data_AF-A0A971WP33-F1
#
_entry.id   AF-A0A971WP33-F1
#
_cell.length_a   1.000
_cell.length_b   1.000
_cell.length_c   1.000
_cell.angle_alpha   90.00
_cell.angle_beta   90.00
_cell.angle_gamma   90.00
#
_symmetry.space_group_name_H-M   'P 1'
#
loop_
_entity.id
_entity.type
_entity.pdbx_description
1 polymer ?
#
loop_
_entity_poly.entity_id
_entity_poly.type
_entity_poly.pdbx_seq_one_letter_code
_entity_poly.pdbx_strand_id
1 'polypeptide(L)' 'VTSIWKMEDLVEHLVRWGIHPDKLITHRFPLDKADEAYTLMASGACGKVAVCQDEELK' A
#
# COMPACT_ATOMS: atom_id res chain seq x y z
N VAL A 1 20.47 2.46 -0.03
CA VAL A 1 19.48 3.36 -0.66
C VAL A 1 18.45 3.71 0.40
N THR A 2 18.61 4.86 1.07
CA THR A 2 17.62 5.37 2.03
C THR A 2 17.75 6.89 2.02
N SER A 3 17.21 7.50 0.96
CA SER A 3 17.12 8.96 0.89
C SER A 3 15.97 9.42 1.81
N ILE A 4 16.24 9.49 3.12
CA ILE A 4 15.25 9.91 4.14
C ILE A 4 14.61 11.24 3.74
N TRP A 5 15.42 12.19 3.27
CA TRP A 5 14.95 13.50 2.80
C TRP A 5 13.92 13.41 1.66
N LYS A 6 14.00 12.39 0.79
CA LYS A 6 13.00 12.21 -0.29
C LYS A 6 11.68 11.69 0.24
N MET A 7 11.70 10.89 1.31
CA MET A 7 10.46 10.46 1.96
C MET A 7 9.81 11.59 2.76
N GLU A 8 10.62 12.45 3.39
CA GLU A 8 10.11 13.66 4.06
C GLU A 8 9.40 14.59 3.06
N ASP A 9 10.05 14.89 1.93
CA ASP A 9 9.47 15.72 0.86
C ASP A 9 8.20 15.09 0.25
N LEU A 10 8.18 13.76 0.07
CA LEU A 10 6.99 13.05 -0.39
C LEU A 10 5.83 13.19 0.59
N VAL A 11 6.07 13.02 1.90
CA VAL A 11 5.01 13.13 2.92
C VAL A 11 4.47 14.56 2.97
N GLU A 12 5.33 15.58 2.87
CA GLU A 12 4.89 16.98 2.80
C GLU A 12 3.97 17.21 1.58
N HIS A 13 4.35 16.72 0.41
CA HIS A 13 3.55 16.84 -0.81
C HIS A 13 2.21 16.10 -0.73
N LEU A 14 2.18 14.89 -0.15
CA LEU A 14 0.94 14.12 0.02
C LEU A 14 -0.08 14.90 0.86
N VAL A 15 0.36 15.49 1.97
CA VAL A 15 -0.50 16.32 2.85
C VAL A 15 -0.91 17.61 2.14
N ARG A 16 0.03 18.30 1.50
CA ARG A 16 -0.21 19.58 0.80
C ARG A 16 -1.23 19.47 -0.32
N TRP A 17 -1.23 18.35 -1.05
CA TRP A 17 -2.17 18.08 -2.14
C TRP A 17 -3.41 17.30 -1.72
N GLY A 18 -3.54 16.93 -0.43
CA GLY A 18 -4.67 16.13 0.07
C GLY A 18 -4.77 14.75 -0.58
N ILE A 19 -3.62 14.15 -0.93
CA ILE A 19 -3.56 12.82 -1.54
C ILE A 19 -3.57 11.77 -0.44
N HIS A 20 -4.54 10.85 -0.55
CA HIS A 20 -4.79 9.79 0.41
C HIS A 20 -4.41 8.43 -0.21
N PRO A 21 -3.17 7.93 0.00
CA PRO A 21 -2.70 6.70 -0.64
C PRO A 21 -3.46 5.45 -0.19
N ASP A 22 -4.13 5.50 0.96
CA ASP A 22 -5.04 4.46 1.44
C ASP A 22 -6.19 4.19 0.46
N LYS A 23 -6.67 5.22 -0.25
CA LYS A 23 -7.75 5.09 -1.24
C LYS A 23 -7.31 4.37 -2.52
N LEU A 24 -6.00 4.20 -2.73
CA LEU A 24 -5.47 3.46 -3.88
C LEU A 24 -5.44 1.95 -3.63
N ILE A 25 -5.58 1.53 -2.37
CA ILE A 25 -5.55 0.12 -1.97
C ILE A 25 -6.89 -0.51 -2.35
N THR A 26 -6.86 -1.47 -3.28
CA THR A 26 -8.05 -2.20 -3.70
C THR A 26 -8.25 -3.48 -2.91
N HIS A 27 -7.18 -4.12 -2.45
CA HIS A 27 -7.25 -5.39 -1.73
C HIS A 27 -6.32 -5.40 -0.53
N ARG A 28 -6.80 -5.93 0.59
CA ARG A 28 -6.05 -6.12 1.84
C ARG A 28 -5.99 -7.60 2.16
N PHE A 29 -4.81 -8.11 2.48
CA PHE A 29 -4.59 -9.49 2.86
C PHE A 29 -3.89 -9.57 4.22
N PRO A 30 -4.20 -10.58 5.05
CA PRO A 30 -3.40 -10.87 6.23
C PRO A 30 -2.02 -11.39 5.82
N LEU A 31 -1.06 -11.31 6.74
CA LEU A 31 0.30 -11.79 6.52
C LEU A 31 0.35 -13.27 6.13
N ASP A 32 -0.55 -14.08 6.69
CA ASP A 32 -0.66 -15.52 6.40
C ASP A 32 -1.07 -15.83 4.95
N LYS A 33 -1.67 -14.86 4.25
CA LYS A 33 -2.14 -14.96 2.85
C LYS A 33 -1.30 -14.10 1.91
N ALA A 34 -0.05 -13.84 2.25
CA ALA A 34 0.84 -13.05 1.41
C ALA A 34 1.05 -13.67 0.01
N ASP A 35 1.03 -15.00 -0.09
CA ASP A 35 1.10 -15.75 -1.35
C ASP A 35 -0.09 -15.45 -2.28
N GLU A 36 -1.31 -15.43 -1.74
CA GLU A 36 -2.53 -15.03 -2.46
C GLU A 36 -2.43 -13.56 -2.93
N ALA A 37 -1.91 -12.67 -2.06
CA ALA A 37 -1.71 -11.26 -2.38
C ALA A 37 -0.76 -11.06 -3.58
N TYR A 38 0.39 -11.77 -3.58
CA TYR A 38 1.34 -11.72 -4.69
C TYR A 38 0.78 -12.34 -5.97
N THR A 39 0.03 -13.43 -5.86
CA THR A 39 -0.63 -14.07 -7.01
C THR A 39 -1.66 -13.16 -7.64
N LEU A 40 -2.47 -12.49 -6.82
CA LEU A 40 -3.46 -11.51 -7.30
C LEU A 40 -2.76 -10.34 -8.00
N MET A 41 -1.67 -9.82 -7.44
CA MET A 41 -0.89 -8.75 -8.07
C MET A 41 -0.30 -9.20 -9.41
N ALA A 42 0.21 -10.43 -9.50
CA ALA A 42 0.74 -11.00 -10.73
C ALA A 42 -0.34 -11.24 -11.81
N SER A 43 -1.59 -11.48 -11.41
CA SER A 43 -2.70 -11.67 -12.35
C SER A 43 -3.07 -10.42 -13.16
N GLY A 44 -2.59 -9.23 -12.74
CA GLY A 44 -2.84 -7.96 -13.42
C GLY A 44 -4.26 -7.42 -13.28
N ALA A 45 -5.13 -8.09 -12.54
CA ALA A 45 -6.53 -7.70 -12.36
C ALA A 45 -6.76 -6.68 -11.23
N CYS A 46 -5.71 -6.23 -10.54
CA CYS A 46 -5.82 -5.36 -9.38
C CYS A 46 -4.89 -4.14 -9.42
N GLY A 47 -5.31 -3.03 -8.79
CA GLY A 47 -4.52 -1.81 -8.59
C GLY A 47 -3.39 -1.98 -7.57
N LYS A 48 -3.66 -1.72 -6.28
CA LYS A 48 -2.69 -1.93 -5.20
C LYS A 48 -3.20 -2.94 -4.20
N VAL A 49 -2.32 -3.89 -3.86
CA VAL A 49 -2.55 -4.90 -2.84
C VAL A 49 -1.72 -4.54 -1.62
N ALA A 50 -2.34 -4.51 -0.45
CA ALA A 50 -1.66 -4.29 0.83
C ALA A 50 -1.68 -5.57 1.66
N VAL A 51 -0.53 -5.94 2.21
CA VAL A 51 -0.43 -7.00 3.22
C VAL A 51 -0.37 -6.31 4.57
N CYS A 52 -1.40 -6.53 5.38
CA CYS A 52 -1.64 -5.81 6.63
C CYS A 52 -1.67 -6.80 7.80
N GLN A 53 -1.42 -6.30 9.01
CA GLN A 53 -1.70 -7.06 10.23
C GLN A 53 -3.19 -7.04 10.55
N ASP A 54 -3.64 -7.96 11.41
CA ASP A 54 -5.05 -8.23 11.69
C ASP A 54 -5.86 -6.98 12.11
N GLU A 55 -5.24 -6.03 12.80
CA GLU A 55 -5.87 -4.76 13.22
C GLU A 55 -6.23 -3.82 12.05
N GLU A 56 -5.65 -4.03 10.87
CA GLU A 56 -5.86 -3.21 9.67
C GLU A 56 -6.68 -3.92 8.56
N LEU A 57 -7.16 -5.14 8.83
CA LEU A 57 -8.15 -5.83 7.98
C LEU A 57 -9.55 -5.30 8.30
N LYS A 58 -10.02 -4.35 7.50
CA LYS A 58 -11.39 -3.83 7.50
C LYS A 58 -12.20 -4.41 6.36
#